data_AF-A0A553I121-F1
#
_entry.id   AF-A0A553I121-F1
#
_cell.length_a   1.000
_cell.length_b   1.000
_cell.length_c   1.000
_cell.angle_alpha   90.00
_cell.angle_beta   90.00
_cell.angle_gamma   90.00
#
_symmetry.space_group_name_H-M   'P 1'
#
loop_
_entity.id
_entity.type
_entity.pdbx_description
1 polymer ?
#
loop_
_entity_poly.entity_id
_entity_poly.type
_entity_poly.pdbx_seq_one_letter_code
_entity_poly.pdbx_strand_id
1 'polypeptide(L)'
;MNATPEEELAAKQAREALRRLLRPRGELVAEKRALIQELAQNLGQEQLSSPVFLIDPDKPISILDTAQGKQREFNEAVHKNIKLQKELSRLRAEHKAAASAATPAPSSVRADAERGLLEEQLECNRLGKERQRLEALNKCYEELSRQPAAAPDFLDPKAMYQDCAPFPELPRELVEGFTKDQEAPDQEAQELVSRLRKATMRQKLILEHEQRKLETLQEKIPINPRKLPPETQMAALNAVKNSLVNWIETMLSKAGEGESEDAGNSPSKETENKDFDRHAQLAEIEKEYKRHIELRKQIMASMSQLRKLKESPRPQEPTQKSTPVALLPANPEPQTYLLTPYLEKLQALSQEQKGLAQERAHINATISKQQQETNKALRRLTQDSKLLSNHAPPKSEKSLSSLSFAKATRSATIPEQVQPWLFAADSAKIATLEAVAEAVDKGQVFIEDAMQALDQVSIIQNKGPLQMPRDGEAGLAERSTGNVNEDETSGVSVERRAEKKPIKTEQRSIWSIIDGNLGLINE
;
A
#
# COMPACT_ATOMS: atom_id res chain seq x y z
N MET A 1 26.83 0.48 -38.33
CA MET A 1 26.14 0.34 -39.62
C MET A 1 25.97 1.74 -40.18
N ASN A 2 26.24 1.95 -41.47
CA ASN A 2 26.12 3.27 -42.08
C ASN A 2 24.66 3.44 -42.55
N ALA A 3 24.00 4.51 -42.13
CA ALA A 3 22.65 4.82 -42.61
C ALA A 3 22.69 5.12 -44.11
N THR A 4 21.60 4.83 -44.83
CA THR A 4 21.51 5.23 -46.23
C THR A 4 21.39 6.76 -46.33
N PRO A 5 21.88 7.38 -47.43
CA PRO A 5 21.81 8.83 -47.59
C PRO A 5 20.37 9.36 -47.61
N GLU A 6 19.40 8.53 -47.97
CA GLU A 6 17.96 8.83 -47.95
C GLU A 6 17.40 8.83 -46.53
N GLU A 7 17.74 7.84 -45.69
CA GLU A 7 17.40 7.84 -44.25
C GLU A 7 18.00 9.04 -43.53
N GLU A 8 19.25 9.42 -43.85
CA GLU A 8 19.86 10.63 -43.30
C GLU A 8 19.09 11.90 -43.71
N LEU A 9 18.63 12.00 -44.95
CA LEU A 9 17.91 13.16 -45.47
C LEU A 9 16.51 13.25 -44.85
N ALA A 10 15.80 12.12 -44.75
CA ALA A 10 14.53 12.02 -44.03
C ALA A 10 14.69 12.37 -42.53
N ALA A 11 15.76 11.88 -41.87
CA ALA A 11 16.06 12.21 -40.48
C ALA A 11 16.40 13.70 -40.29
N LYS A 12 17.08 14.34 -41.25
CA LYS A 12 17.36 15.79 -41.24
C LYS A 12 16.05 16.58 -41.39
N GLN A 13 15.19 16.23 -42.34
CA GLN A 13 13.87 16.84 -42.50
C GLN A 13 12.97 16.66 -41.27
N ALA A 14 12.92 15.45 -40.69
CA ALA A 14 12.17 15.18 -39.46
C ALA A 14 12.70 15.98 -38.26
N ARG A 15 14.03 16.10 -38.10
CA ARG A 15 14.65 16.94 -37.07
C ARG A 15 14.34 18.43 -37.27
N GLU A 16 14.28 18.90 -38.51
CA GLU A 16 13.91 20.30 -38.79
C GLU A 16 12.43 20.57 -38.53
N ALA A 17 11.53 19.70 -38.97
CA ALA A 17 10.10 19.77 -38.66
C ALA A 17 9.87 19.75 -37.13
N LEU A 18 10.54 18.85 -36.41
CA LEU A 18 10.49 18.77 -34.95
C LEU A 18 11.05 20.04 -34.29
N ARG A 19 12.11 20.67 -34.80
CA ARG A 19 12.61 21.96 -34.30
C ARG A 19 11.62 23.11 -34.51
N ARG A 20 10.87 23.12 -35.62
CA ARG A 20 9.80 24.09 -35.89
C ARG A 20 8.56 23.87 -34.99
N LEU A 21 8.36 22.66 -34.48
CA LEU A 21 7.25 22.26 -33.60
C LEU A 21 7.57 22.38 -32.10
N LEU A 22 8.79 22.04 -31.69
CA LEU A 22 9.22 21.91 -30.30
C LEU A 22 9.99 23.16 -29.85
N ARG A 23 9.28 24.24 -29.50
CA ARG A 23 9.89 25.34 -28.75
C ARG A 23 10.34 24.85 -27.36
N PRO A 24 11.53 25.25 -26.86
CA PRO A 24 12.00 24.90 -25.53
C PRO A 24 10.97 25.20 -24.43
N ARG A 25 10.89 24.29 -23.43
CA ARG A 25 9.94 24.42 -22.30
C ARG A 25 10.12 25.72 -21.52
N GLY A 26 11.32 26.29 -21.50
CA GLY A 26 11.60 27.60 -20.89
C GLY A 26 10.90 28.75 -21.61
N GLU A 27 11.00 28.81 -22.94
CA GLU A 27 10.35 29.83 -23.78
C GLU A 27 8.83 29.76 -23.66
N LEU A 28 8.25 28.55 -23.78
CA LEU A 28 6.81 28.35 -23.61
C LEU A 28 6.30 28.75 -22.21
N VAL A 29 7.12 28.60 -21.16
CA VAL A 29 6.78 29.07 -19.80
C VAL A 29 6.95 30.58 -19.66
N ALA A 30 7.94 31.19 -20.33
CA ALA A 30 8.12 32.64 -20.35
C ALA A 30 6.96 33.33 -21.11
N GLU A 31 6.63 32.86 -22.31
CA GLU A 31 5.49 33.34 -23.10
C GLU A 31 4.16 33.12 -22.38
N LYS A 32 3.96 31.96 -21.74
CA LYS A 32 2.76 31.72 -20.92
C LYS A 32 2.68 32.67 -19.72
N ARG A 33 3.81 33.02 -19.07
CA ARG A 33 3.83 34.03 -17.99
C ARG A 33 3.50 35.42 -18.53
N ALA A 34 4.07 35.82 -19.66
CA ALA A 34 3.77 37.10 -20.30
C ALA A 34 2.29 37.20 -20.71
N LEU A 35 1.73 36.16 -21.33
CA LEU A 35 0.30 36.10 -21.68
C LEU A 35 -0.60 36.13 -20.44
N ILE A 36 -0.26 35.43 -19.35
CA ILE A 36 -1.01 35.52 -18.10
C ILE A 36 -0.93 36.93 -17.49
N GLN A 37 0.21 37.61 -17.60
CA GLN A 37 0.36 38.99 -17.14
C GLN A 37 -0.45 39.98 -18.01
N GLU A 38 -0.40 39.89 -19.33
CA GLU A 38 -1.23 40.71 -20.23
C GLU A 38 -2.73 40.44 -20.02
N LEU A 39 -3.15 39.18 -19.84
CA LEU A 39 -4.55 38.85 -19.57
C LEU A 39 -5.00 39.33 -18.18
N ALA A 40 -4.14 39.26 -17.17
CA ALA A 40 -4.44 39.78 -15.83
C ALA A 40 -4.57 41.31 -15.81
N GLN A 41 -3.84 42.02 -16.67
CA GLN A 41 -3.97 43.47 -16.88
C GLN A 41 -5.28 43.84 -17.60
N ASN A 42 -5.77 42.99 -18.52
CA ASN A 42 -6.92 43.31 -19.37
C ASN A 42 -8.28 42.78 -18.87
N LEU A 43 -8.31 41.66 -18.12
CA LEU A 43 -9.56 41.04 -17.61
C LEU A 43 -9.67 41.02 -16.07
N GLY A 44 -8.61 41.44 -15.36
CA GLY A 44 -8.53 41.30 -13.90
C GLY A 44 -8.19 39.87 -13.46
N GLN A 45 -7.68 39.74 -12.23
CA GLN A 45 -7.12 38.48 -11.73
C GLN A 45 -8.18 37.39 -11.42
N GLU A 46 -9.42 37.77 -11.10
CA GLU A 46 -10.44 36.86 -10.58
C GLU A 46 -10.94 35.83 -11.61
N GLN A 47 -11.00 36.20 -12.90
CA GLN A 47 -11.46 35.32 -13.98
C GLN A 47 -10.39 34.32 -14.46
N LEU A 48 -9.13 34.48 -14.06
CA LEU A 48 -8.00 33.65 -14.50
C LEU A 48 -7.77 32.39 -13.64
N SER A 49 -8.70 32.10 -12.73
CA SER A 49 -8.73 30.88 -11.92
C SER A 49 -9.07 29.61 -12.73
N SER A 50 -9.62 29.76 -13.94
CA SER A 50 -9.86 28.66 -14.88
C SER A 50 -8.68 28.45 -15.85
N PRO A 51 -8.23 27.20 -16.11
CA PRO A 51 -7.14 26.96 -17.05
C PRO A 51 -7.57 27.25 -18.49
N VAL A 52 -7.07 28.36 -19.06
CA VAL A 52 -7.39 28.89 -20.40
C VAL A 52 -6.83 28.05 -21.57
N PHE A 53 -6.90 26.72 -21.50
CA PHE A 53 -6.40 25.80 -22.54
C PHE A 53 -7.21 24.50 -22.61
N LEU A 54 -8.19 24.48 -23.51
CA LEU A 54 -8.61 23.31 -24.28
C LEU A 54 -9.45 23.79 -25.49
N ILE A 55 -8.75 24.26 -26.53
CA ILE A 55 -9.39 24.51 -27.84
C ILE A 55 -9.56 23.15 -28.52
N ASP A 56 -10.81 22.78 -28.71
CA ASP A 56 -11.29 21.55 -29.30
C ASP A 56 -10.93 21.52 -30.81
N PRO A 57 -10.02 20.64 -31.29
CA PRO A 57 -9.43 20.74 -32.63
C PRO A 57 -10.43 20.49 -33.76
N ASP A 58 -11.56 19.86 -33.47
CA ASP A 58 -12.60 19.49 -34.42
C ASP A 58 -13.69 20.56 -34.61
N LYS A 59 -13.61 21.70 -33.90
CA LYS A 59 -14.53 22.83 -34.10
C LYS A 59 -13.99 23.85 -35.11
N PRO A 60 -14.65 24.05 -36.27
CA PRO A 60 -14.33 25.16 -37.15
C PRO A 60 -14.74 26.48 -36.48
N ILE A 61 -13.76 27.33 -36.17
CA ILE A 61 -14.01 28.67 -35.61
C ILE A 61 -14.45 29.58 -36.76
N SER A 62 -15.75 29.92 -36.79
CA SER A 62 -16.25 30.95 -37.72
C SER A 62 -15.54 32.28 -37.45
N ILE A 63 -14.89 32.81 -38.49
CA ILE A 63 -14.19 34.08 -38.43
C ILE A 63 -15.22 35.20 -38.31
N LEU A 64 -15.10 36.02 -37.28
CA LEU A 64 -15.75 37.33 -37.23
C LEU A 64 -14.77 38.35 -37.84
N ASP A 65 -15.14 38.95 -38.97
CA ASP A 65 -14.25 39.79 -39.82
C ASP A 65 -13.77 41.12 -39.19
N THR A 66 -13.98 41.30 -37.89
CA THR A 66 -13.64 42.51 -37.12
C THR A 66 -12.47 42.32 -36.14
N ALA A 67 -11.77 41.17 -36.17
CA ALA A 67 -10.63 40.87 -35.32
C ALA A 67 -9.36 41.69 -35.67
N GLN A 68 -9.19 42.86 -35.06
CA GLN A 68 -7.99 43.71 -35.21
C GLN A 68 -6.83 43.31 -34.27
N GLY A 69 -5.60 43.66 -34.67
CA GLY A 69 -4.39 43.53 -33.83
C GLY A 69 -4.02 42.09 -33.44
N LYS A 70 -3.54 41.91 -32.20
CA LYS A 70 -3.05 40.63 -31.64
C LYS A 70 -4.03 39.44 -31.81
N GLN A 71 -5.35 39.69 -31.90
CA GLN A 71 -6.32 38.62 -32.14
C GLN A 71 -6.14 37.96 -33.52
N ARG A 72 -5.75 38.74 -34.54
CA ARG A 72 -5.41 38.23 -35.88
C ARG A 72 -4.13 37.39 -35.83
N GLU A 73 -3.11 37.85 -35.11
CA GLU A 73 -1.84 37.13 -34.91
C GLU A 73 -2.06 35.80 -34.18
N PHE A 74 -2.90 35.79 -33.14
CA PHE A 74 -3.31 34.57 -32.44
C PHE A 74 -4.06 33.60 -33.37
N ASN A 75 -5.06 34.08 -34.12
CA ASN A 75 -5.79 33.26 -35.08
C ASN A 75 -4.86 32.70 -36.16
N GLU A 76 -3.90 33.48 -36.67
CA GLU A 76 -2.91 33.03 -37.64
C GLU A 76 -1.94 31.99 -37.04
N ALA A 77 -1.51 32.17 -35.79
CA ALA A 77 -0.70 31.21 -35.05
C ALA A 77 -1.45 29.89 -34.79
N VAL A 78 -2.75 29.94 -34.49
CA VAL A 78 -3.62 28.76 -34.37
C VAL A 78 -3.77 28.04 -35.71
N HIS A 79 -4.01 28.77 -36.82
CA HIS A 79 -4.04 28.17 -38.16
C HIS A 79 -2.71 27.53 -38.56
N LYS A 80 -1.58 28.19 -38.27
CA LYS A 80 -0.23 27.63 -38.45
C LYS A 80 -0.02 26.36 -37.63
N ASN A 81 -0.45 26.34 -36.37
CA ASN A 81 -0.39 25.16 -35.50
C ASN A 81 -1.24 24.00 -36.04
N ILE A 82 -2.50 24.25 -36.42
CA ILE A 82 -3.39 23.24 -37.03
C ILE A 82 -2.80 22.69 -38.34
N LYS A 83 -2.20 23.54 -39.18
CA LYS A 83 -1.52 23.10 -40.41
C LYS A 83 -0.31 22.22 -40.09
N LEU A 84 0.55 22.65 -39.17
CA LEU A 84 1.74 21.89 -38.74
C LEU A 84 1.36 20.56 -38.09
N GLN A 85 0.28 20.48 -37.31
CA GLN A 85 -0.22 19.21 -36.76
C GLN A 85 -0.72 18.26 -37.86
N LYS A 86 -1.37 18.77 -38.92
CA LYS A 86 -1.77 17.98 -40.09
C LYS A 86 -0.58 17.52 -40.92
N GLU A 87 0.47 18.34 -41.05
CA GLU A 87 1.74 17.93 -41.68
C GLU A 87 2.47 16.86 -40.86
N LEU A 88 2.48 16.99 -39.52
CA LEU A 88 3.06 16.02 -38.58
C LEU A 88 2.31 14.68 -38.64
N SER A 89 0.97 14.69 -38.64
CA SER A 89 0.18 13.45 -38.76
C SER A 89 0.35 12.79 -40.12
N ARG A 90 0.49 13.57 -41.21
CA ARG A 90 0.84 13.06 -42.55
C ARG A 90 2.21 12.38 -42.55
N LEU A 91 3.25 13.04 -42.02
CA LEU A 91 4.61 12.47 -41.92
C LEU A 91 4.65 11.20 -41.04
N ARG A 92 3.84 11.14 -39.96
CA ARG A 92 3.68 9.91 -39.16
C ARG A 92 2.99 8.80 -39.93
N ALA A 93 1.97 9.10 -40.74
CA ALA A 93 1.31 8.12 -41.58
C ALA A 93 2.25 7.60 -42.69
N GLU A 94 3.01 8.50 -43.34
CA GLU A 94 4.03 8.17 -44.33
C GLU A 94 5.14 7.29 -43.72
N HIS A 95 5.69 7.66 -42.56
CA HIS A 95 6.69 6.83 -41.87
C HIS A 95 6.12 5.48 -41.42
N LYS A 96 4.86 5.42 -40.97
CA LYS A 96 4.22 4.15 -40.60
C LYS A 96 4.00 3.25 -41.82
N ALA A 97 3.58 3.83 -42.95
CA ALA A 97 3.40 3.13 -44.22
C ALA A 97 4.74 2.60 -44.76
N ALA A 98 5.78 3.45 -44.78
CA ALA A 98 7.13 3.07 -45.17
C ALA A 98 7.70 1.95 -44.28
N ALA A 99 7.54 2.06 -42.95
CA ALA A 99 7.94 1.00 -42.02
C ALA A 99 7.20 -0.32 -42.26
N SER A 100 5.90 -0.28 -42.60
CA SER A 100 5.15 -1.50 -42.97
C SER A 100 5.47 -2.05 -44.36
N ALA A 101 6.00 -1.24 -45.28
CA ALA A 101 6.37 -1.67 -46.63
C ALA A 101 7.82 -2.18 -46.72
N ALA A 102 8.72 -1.68 -45.89
CA ALA A 102 10.16 -1.98 -45.95
C ALA A 102 10.62 -3.13 -45.02
N THR A 103 9.73 -3.73 -44.24
CA THR A 103 10.10 -4.62 -43.11
C THR A 103 9.48 -6.03 -43.26
N PRO A 104 10.21 -7.02 -43.82
CA PRO A 104 9.99 -8.41 -43.40
C PRO A 104 10.28 -8.54 -41.89
N ALA A 105 9.69 -9.53 -41.22
CA ALA A 105 9.65 -9.64 -39.75
C ALA A 105 10.98 -9.30 -39.06
N PRO A 106 10.96 -8.51 -37.95
CA PRO A 106 12.16 -7.93 -37.37
C PRO A 106 13.16 -9.02 -36.97
N SER A 107 14.35 -9.00 -37.57
CA SER A 107 15.45 -9.87 -37.18
C SER A 107 15.84 -9.59 -35.73
N SER A 108 16.12 -10.64 -34.96
CA SER A 108 16.48 -10.55 -33.53
C SER A 108 17.56 -9.50 -33.28
N VAL A 109 18.63 -9.54 -34.09
CA VAL A 109 19.75 -8.59 -34.08
C VAL A 109 19.32 -7.12 -34.05
N ARG A 110 18.22 -6.75 -34.72
CA ARG A 110 17.70 -5.38 -34.69
C ARG A 110 16.97 -5.08 -33.38
N ALA A 111 16.12 -5.99 -32.90
CA ALA A 111 15.45 -5.85 -31.62
C ALA A 111 16.44 -5.82 -30.44
N ASP A 112 17.50 -6.63 -30.51
CA ASP A 112 18.59 -6.66 -29.53
C ASP A 112 19.42 -5.37 -29.55
N ALA A 113 19.66 -4.77 -30.72
CA ALA A 113 20.33 -3.47 -30.84
C ALA A 113 19.46 -2.30 -30.34
N GLU A 114 18.17 -2.29 -30.68
CA GLU A 114 17.21 -1.29 -30.17
C GLU A 114 17.03 -1.42 -28.64
N ARG A 115 17.06 -2.65 -28.12
CA ARG A 115 17.09 -2.94 -26.68
C ARG A 115 18.36 -2.44 -26.00
N GLY A 116 19.55 -2.73 -26.56
CA GLY A 116 20.82 -2.27 -26.00
C GLY A 116 20.91 -0.75 -25.90
N LEU A 117 20.41 -0.02 -26.91
CA LEU A 117 20.31 1.43 -26.90
C LEU A 117 19.34 1.96 -25.81
N LEU A 118 18.23 1.26 -25.56
CA LEU A 118 17.31 1.60 -24.47
C LEU A 118 17.92 1.33 -23.09
N GLU A 119 18.65 0.23 -22.92
CA GLU A 119 19.36 -0.11 -21.68
C GLU A 119 20.48 0.92 -21.40
N GLU A 120 21.26 1.32 -22.40
CA GLU A 120 22.25 2.41 -22.32
C GLU A 120 21.60 3.76 -21.94
N GLN A 121 20.46 4.12 -22.55
CA GLN A 121 19.72 5.34 -22.21
C GLN A 121 19.16 5.32 -20.78
N LEU A 122 18.75 4.16 -20.27
CA LEU A 122 18.31 3.99 -18.88
C LEU A 122 19.46 4.13 -17.89
N GLU A 123 20.64 3.56 -18.19
CA GLU A 123 21.86 3.74 -17.40
C GLU A 123 22.28 5.22 -17.37
N CYS A 124 22.29 5.90 -18.52
CA CYS A 124 22.60 7.34 -18.61
C CYS A 124 21.61 8.19 -17.80
N ASN A 125 20.32 7.87 -17.82
CA ASN A 125 19.31 8.53 -16.99
C ASN A 125 19.50 8.24 -15.49
N ARG A 126 19.93 7.03 -15.13
CA ARG A 126 20.24 6.66 -13.75
C ARG A 126 21.45 7.44 -13.22
N LEU A 127 22.57 7.42 -13.95
CA LEU A 127 23.79 8.16 -13.61
C LEU A 127 23.52 9.67 -13.56
N GLY A 128 22.67 10.20 -14.46
CA GLY A 128 22.22 11.59 -14.41
C GLY A 128 21.47 11.94 -13.12
N LYS A 129 20.58 11.07 -12.63
CA LYS A 129 19.87 11.25 -11.35
C LYS A 129 20.80 11.11 -10.15
N GLU A 130 21.71 10.14 -10.16
CA GLU A 130 22.71 9.94 -9.10
C GLU A 130 23.65 11.17 -9.00
N ARG A 131 24.13 11.69 -10.14
CA ARG A 131 24.86 12.97 -10.20
C ARG A 131 24.04 14.15 -9.65
N GLN A 132 22.78 14.30 -10.05
CA GLN A 132 21.93 15.39 -9.54
C GLN A 132 21.72 15.31 -8.03
N ARG A 133 21.60 14.09 -7.48
CA ARG A 133 21.51 13.86 -6.02
C ARG A 133 22.82 14.23 -5.31
N LEU A 134 23.97 13.86 -5.86
CA LEU A 134 25.27 14.25 -5.30
C LEU A 134 25.50 15.76 -5.38
N GLU A 135 25.11 16.41 -6.49
CA GLU A 135 25.20 17.86 -6.65
C GLU A 135 24.28 18.61 -5.66
N ALA A 136 23.08 18.07 -5.38
CA ALA A 136 22.19 18.61 -4.36
C ALA A 136 22.78 18.43 -2.94
N LEU A 137 23.32 17.24 -2.61
CA LEU A 137 23.99 17.00 -1.32
C LEU A 137 25.21 17.91 -1.13
N ASN A 138 26.00 18.14 -2.18
CA ASN A 138 27.14 19.05 -2.12
C ASN A 138 26.71 20.52 -1.95
N LYS A 139 25.58 20.93 -2.56
CA LYS A 139 24.99 22.25 -2.32
C LYS A 139 24.51 22.40 -0.87
N CYS A 140 23.83 21.40 -0.31
CA CYS A 140 23.47 21.43 1.11
C CYS A 140 24.69 21.44 2.03
N TYR A 141 25.79 20.74 1.68
CA TYR A 141 27.04 20.79 2.44
C TYR A 141 27.71 22.17 2.37
N GLU A 142 27.74 22.81 1.20
CA GLU A 142 28.18 24.20 1.01
C GLU A 142 27.29 25.22 1.73
N GLU A 143 25.98 25.00 1.79
CA GLU A 143 25.03 25.84 2.53
C GLU A 143 25.17 25.66 4.05
N LEU A 144 25.53 24.47 4.51
CA LEU A 144 25.84 24.19 5.91
C LEU A 144 27.19 24.79 6.31
N SER A 145 28.26 24.59 5.52
CA SER A 145 29.61 25.13 5.83
C SER A 145 29.67 26.66 5.82
N ARG A 146 28.73 27.32 5.14
CA ARG A 146 28.56 28.79 5.16
C ARG A 146 27.71 29.31 6.32
N GLN A 147 27.04 28.44 7.09
CA GLN A 147 26.36 28.88 8.31
C GLN A 147 27.39 29.06 9.43
N PRO A 148 27.34 30.18 10.19
CA PRO A 148 28.31 30.41 11.26
C PRO A 148 28.26 29.30 12.32
N ALA A 149 27.08 28.70 12.53
CA ALA A 149 26.87 27.56 13.43
C ALA A 149 27.58 26.24 13.03
N ALA A 150 28.18 26.17 11.84
CA ALA A 150 29.00 25.04 11.40
C ALA A 150 30.52 25.29 11.50
N ALA A 151 30.95 26.49 11.89
CA ALA A 151 32.35 26.73 12.24
C ALA A 151 32.67 25.99 13.54
N PRO A 152 33.83 25.30 13.66
CA PRO A 152 34.17 24.51 14.85
C PRO A 152 34.24 25.37 16.11
N ASP A 153 34.58 26.65 15.95
CA ASP A 153 34.80 27.61 17.04
C ASP A 153 33.51 28.32 17.48
N PHE A 154 32.38 28.15 16.78
CA PHE A 154 31.12 28.85 17.07
C PHE A 154 30.53 28.51 18.45
N LEU A 155 30.88 27.35 18.99
CA LEU A 155 30.49 26.89 20.33
C LEU A 155 31.66 26.90 21.34
N ASP A 156 32.83 27.45 21.00
CA ASP A 156 33.88 27.68 22.01
C ASP A 156 33.43 28.85 22.91
N PRO A 157 33.25 28.65 24.23
CA PRO A 157 32.93 29.73 25.16
C PRO A 157 33.91 30.91 25.06
N LYS A 158 35.19 30.66 24.73
CA LYS A 158 36.21 31.71 24.58
C LYS A 158 36.01 32.57 23.35
N ALA A 159 35.38 32.05 22.30
CA ALA A 159 34.97 32.82 21.13
C ALA A 159 33.63 33.55 21.40
N MET A 160 32.66 32.85 22.00
CA MET A 160 31.34 33.42 22.30
C MET A 160 31.38 34.59 23.31
N TYR A 161 32.29 34.56 24.29
CA TYR A 161 32.40 35.58 25.33
C TYR A 161 33.54 36.59 25.11
N GLN A 162 34.16 36.61 23.93
CA GLN A 162 35.33 37.45 23.64
C GLN A 162 35.00 38.96 23.64
N ASP A 163 33.79 39.32 23.21
CA ASP A 163 33.24 40.69 23.23
C ASP A 163 32.38 40.99 24.49
N CYS A 164 32.25 40.04 25.42
CA CYS A 164 31.49 40.24 26.64
C CYS A 164 32.34 40.94 27.71
N ALA A 165 31.78 41.96 28.37
CA ALA A 165 32.35 42.47 29.61
C ALA A 165 32.43 41.33 30.66
N PRO A 166 33.51 41.26 31.47
CA PRO A 166 33.67 40.18 32.45
C PRO A 166 32.50 40.19 33.43
N PHE A 167 31.85 39.03 33.58
CA PHE A 167 30.73 38.87 34.50
C PHE A 167 31.18 39.17 35.94
N PRO A 168 30.33 39.83 36.76
CA PRO A 168 30.62 39.98 38.18
C PRO A 168 30.74 38.59 38.84
N GLU A 169 31.73 38.42 39.72
CA GLU A 169 32.01 37.12 40.34
C GLU A 169 30.79 36.59 41.11
N LEU A 170 30.21 35.50 40.60
CA LEU A 170 29.05 34.85 41.21
C LEU A 170 29.46 34.09 42.49
N PRO A 171 28.62 34.10 43.55
CA PRO A 171 28.86 33.31 44.75
C PRO A 171 29.10 31.84 44.45
N ARG A 172 30.16 31.27 45.03
CA ARG A 172 30.62 29.90 44.71
C ARG A 172 29.56 28.84 45.01
N GLU A 173 28.70 29.08 46.00
CA GLU A 173 27.60 28.17 46.36
C GLU A 173 26.59 27.97 45.21
N LEU A 174 26.42 28.96 44.33
CA LEU A 174 25.54 28.82 43.14
C LEU A 174 26.23 28.03 42.02
N VAL A 175 27.54 28.17 41.84
CA VAL A 175 28.30 27.47 40.80
C VAL A 175 28.36 25.97 41.09
N GLU A 176 28.64 25.59 42.34
CA GLU A 176 28.64 24.18 42.79
C GLU A 176 27.26 23.51 42.68
N GLY A 177 26.18 24.32 42.70
CA GLY A 177 24.82 23.87 42.46
C GLY A 177 24.60 23.41 41.01
N PHE A 178 25.09 24.16 40.02
CA PHE A 178 24.90 23.84 38.61
C PHE A 178 25.86 22.76 38.07
N THR A 179 27.06 22.59 38.65
CA THR A 179 27.99 21.54 38.22
C THR A 179 27.53 20.14 38.63
N LYS A 180 26.75 20.01 39.72
CA LYS A 180 26.28 18.70 40.22
C LYS A 180 25.31 17.99 39.28
N ASP A 181 24.51 18.75 38.52
CA ASP A 181 23.59 18.20 37.52
C ASP A 181 24.27 17.87 36.17
N GLN A 182 25.58 18.11 36.01
CA GLN A 182 26.31 17.78 34.78
C GLN A 182 26.94 16.37 34.79
N GLU A 183 27.27 15.80 35.95
CA GLU A 183 27.84 14.43 36.01
C GLU A 183 26.81 13.33 35.74
N ALA A 184 25.52 13.60 35.98
CA ALA A 184 24.42 12.67 35.75
C ALA A 184 24.11 12.39 34.26
N PRO A 185 23.90 13.41 33.39
CA PRO A 185 23.62 13.17 31.97
C PRO A 185 24.80 12.53 31.22
N ASP A 186 26.04 12.79 31.62
CA ASP A 186 27.20 12.11 31.03
C ASP A 186 27.22 10.61 31.35
N GLN A 187 26.83 10.21 32.57
CA GLN A 187 26.65 8.80 32.92
C GLN A 187 25.48 8.16 32.14
N GLU A 188 24.33 8.82 32.06
CA GLU A 188 23.18 8.31 31.27
C GLU A 188 23.53 8.19 29.77
N ALA A 189 24.23 9.18 29.20
CA ALA A 189 24.73 9.14 27.82
C ALA A 189 25.75 8.02 27.62
N GLN A 190 26.68 7.80 28.56
CA GLN A 190 27.66 6.71 28.51
C GLN A 190 26.98 5.34 28.63
N GLU A 191 25.96 5.19 29.48
CA GLU A 191 25.13 3.98 29.55
C GLU A 191 24.38 3.72 28.25
N LEU A 192 23.74 4.74 27.68
CA LEU A 192 22.99 4.66 26.42
C LEU A 192 23.92 4.32 25.23
N VAL A 193 25.13 4.90 25.19
CA VAL A 193 26.19 4.51 24.24
C VAL A 193 26.65 3.07 24.49
N SER A 194 26.74 2.61 25.75
CA SER A 194 27.05 1.21 26.05
C SER A 194 25.94 0.26 25.57
N ARG A 195 24.68 0.67 25.72
CA ARG A 195 23.48 -0.08 25.28
C ARG A 195 23.42 -0.15 23.76
N LEU A 196 23.73 0.97 23.07
CA LEU A 196 23.86 1.03 21.62
C LEU A 196 24.97 0.09 21.12
N ARG A 197 26.18 0.15 21.72
CA ARG A 197 27.30 -0.75 21.37
C ARG A 197 26.96 -2.23 21.59
N LYS A 198 26.27 -2.56 22.70
CA LYS A 198 25.77 -3.93 22.96
C LYS A 198 24.72 -4.36 21.92
N ALA A 199 23.82 -3.46 21.51
CA ALA A 199 22.79 -3.73 20.51
C ALA A 199 23.39 -3.92 19.10
N THR A 200 24.27 -3.03 18.65
CA THR A 200 24.91 -3.13 17.33
C THR A 200 25.83 -4.35 17.23
N MET A 201 26.54 -4.73 18.30
CA MET A 201 27.32 -5.96 18.31
C MET A 201 26.44 -7.23 18.26
N ARG A 202 25.30 -7.26 18.97
CA ARG A 202 24.31 -8.34 18.83
C ARG A 202 23.74 -8.41 17.41
N GLN A 203 23.36 -7.27 16.84
CA GLN A 203 22.84 -7.20 15.47
C GLN A 203 23.88 -7.62 14.42
N LYS A 204 25.16 -7.28 14.61
CA LYS A 204 26.27 -7.77 13.75
C LYS A 204 26.42 -9.30 13.85
N LEU A 205 26.33 -9.87 15.05
CA LEU A 205 26.41 -11.33 15.24
C LEU A 205 25.22 -12.06 14.60
N ILE A 206 24.01 -11.49 14.68
CA ILE A 206 22.82 -12.00 13.97
C ILE A 206 23.04 -11.93 12.45
N LEU A 207 23.49 -10.78 11.93
CA LEU A 207 23.76 -10.59 10.51
C LEU A 207 24.86 -11.53 9.98
N GLU A 208 25.96 -11.74 10.71
CA GLU A 208 26.98 -12.73 10.34
C GLU A 208 26.44 -14.16 10.36
N HIS A 209 25.54 -14.49 11.29
CA HIS A 209 24.90 -15.81 11.36
C HIS A 209 23.89 -16.02 10.22
N GLU A 210 23.16 -14.97 9.83
CA GLU A 210 22.28 -14.96 8.64
C GLU A 210 23.06 -15.03 7.34
N GLN A 211 24.20 -14.33 7.22
CA GLN A 211 25.11 -14.45 6.08
C GLN A 211 25.63 -15.88 5.92
N ARG A 212 26.14 -16.51 7.00
CA ARG A 212 26.58 -17.91 6.97
C ARG A 212 25.44 -18.90 6.65
N LYS A 213 24.20 -18.58 7.04
CA LYS A 213 23.00 -19.33 6.62
C LYS A 213 22.72 -19.17 5.13
N LEU A 214 22.86 -17.96 4.57
CA LEU A 214 22.70 -17.71 3.13
C LEU A 214 23.82 -18.37 2.31
N GLU A 215 25.07 -18.28 2.75
CA GLU A 215 26.24 -18.95 2.14
C GLU A 215 26.05 -20.46 2.12
N THR A 216 25.76 -21.08 3.26
CA THR A 216 25.51 -22.54 3.33
C THR A 216 24.22 -23.00 2.64
N LEU A 217 23.31 -22.10 2.28
CA LEU A 217 22.18 -22.38 1.37
C LEU A 217 22.57 -22.26 -0.10
N GLN A 218 23.43 -21.30 -0.47
CA GLN A 218 23.98 -21.15 -1.82
C GLN A 218 24.92 -22.31 -2.17
N GLU A 219 25.74 -22.79 -1.22
CA GLU A 219 26.57 -23.99 -1.38
C GLU A 219 25.73 -25.26 -1.61
N LYS A 220 24.61 -25.41 -0.88
CA LYS A 220 23.66 -26.53 -1.04
C LYS A 220 22.82 -26.43 -2.31
N ILE A 221 22.69 -25.23 -2.88
CA ILE A 221 21.87 -24.96 -4.07
C ILE A 221 22.74 -24.22 -5.11
N PRO A 222 23.68 -24.91 -5.79
CA PRO A 222 24.58 -24.32 -6.81
C PRO A 222 23.85 -24.01 -8.15
N ILE A 223 22.59 -23.61 -8.07
CA ILE A 223 21.67 -23.38 -9.19
C ILE A 223 21.83 -21.93 -9.65
N ASN A 224 22.66 -21.70 -10.67
CA ASN A 224 22.83 -20.39 -11.29
C ASN A 224 21.54 -19.97 -12.02
N PRO A 225 20.77 -18.96 -11.56
CA PRO A 225 19.44 -18.66 -12.08
C PRO A 225 19.43 -18.14 -13.53
N ARG A 226 20.59 -17.77 -14.09
CA ARG A 226 20.77 -17.40 -15.50
C ARG A 226 20.99 -18.58 -16.45
N LYS A 227 21.08 -19.82 -15.95
CA LYS A 227 21.33 -21.04 -16.76
C LYS A 227 20.13 -21.99 -16.84
N LEU A 228 18.99 -21.63 -16.27
CA LEU A 228 17.81 -22.49 -16.18
C LEU A 228 16.83 -22.24 -17.33
N PRO A 229 16.09 -23.27 -17.78
CA PRO A 229 15.04 -23.09 -18.78
C PRO A 229 13.91 -22.20 -18.22
N PRO A 230 13.34 -21.28 -19.02
CA PRO A 230 12.47 -20.20 -18.53
C PRO A 230 11.18 -20.70 -17.87
N GLU A 231 10.69 -21.88 -18.27
CA GLU A 231 9.54 -22.53 -17.65
C GLU A 231 9.80 -22.89 -16.18
N THR A 232 10.97 -23.47 -15.86
CA THR A 232 11.38 -23.74 -14.47
C THR A 232 11.61 -22.44 -13.67
N GLN A 233 12.08 -21.39 -14.34
CA GLN A 233 12.22 -20.07 -13.72
C GLN A 233 10.86 -19.47 -13.36
N MET A 234 9.86 -19.57 -14.25
CA MET A 234 8.49 -19.12 -13.97
C MET A 234 7.79 -19.97 -12.91
N ALA A 235 7.99 -21.30 -12.91
CA ALA A 235 7.49 -22.18 -11.86
C ALA A 235 8.09 -21.83 -10.49
N ALA A 236 9.42 -21.62 -10.41
CA ALA A 236 10.11 -21.20 -9.19
C ALA A 236 9.67 -19.80 -8.72
N LEU A 237 9.54 -18.84 -9.64
CA LEU A 237 9.01 -17.50 -9.32
C LEU A 237 7.57 -17.55 -8.82
N ASN A 238 6.72 -18.41 -9.39
CA ASN A 238 5.35 -18.58 -8.92
C ASN A 238 5.29 -19.27 -7.54
N ALA A 239 6.17 -20.24 -7.28
CA ALA A 239 6.32 -20.85 -5.96
C ALA A 239 6.82 -19.85 -4.90
N VAL A 240 7.83 -19.03 -5.23
CA VAL A 240 8.30 -17.94 -4.36
C VAL A 240 7.21 -16.90 -4.14
N LYS A 241 6.46 -16.52 -5.18
CA LYS A 241 5.30 -15.60 -5.07
C LYS A 241 4.23 -16.18 -4.14
N ASN A 242 3.87 -17.45 -4.30
CA ASN A 242 2.87 -18.11 -3.45
C ASN A 242 3.36 -18.25 -1.99
N SER A 243 4.65 -18.56 -1.78
CA SER A 243 5.27 -18.61 -0.45
C SER A 243 5.32 -17.23 0.23
N LEU A 244 5.63 -16.18 -0.53
CA LEU A 244 5.63 -14.80 -0.04
C LEU A 244 4.20 -14.29 0.23
N VAL A 245 3.22 -14.64 -0.61
CA VAL A 245 1.80 -14.35 -0.37
C VAL A 245 1.34 -15.04 0.92
N ASN A 246 1.59 -16.34 1.09
CA ASN A 246 1.26 -17.07 2.32
C ASN A 246 2.00 -16.51 3.56
N TRP A 247 3.25 -16.05 3.41
CA TRP A 247 3.96 -15.36 4.50
C TRP A 247 3.33 -13.99 4.84
N ILE A 248 2.95 -13.20 3.83
CA ILE A 248 2.24 -11.93 4.03
C ILE A 248 0.86 -12.18 4.65
N GLU A 249 0.10 -13.17 4.19
CA GLU A 249 -1.21 -13.55 4.71
C GLU A 249 -1.11 -14.02 6.17
N THR A 250 -0.16 -14.91 6.49
CA THR A 250 0.06 -15.34 7.88
C THR A 250 0.58 -14.22 8.80
N MET A 251 1.42 -13.30 8.30
CA MET A 251 1.83 -12.11 9.04
C MET A 251 0.69 -11.09 9.22
N LEU A 252 -0.22 -10.96 8.26
CA LEU A 252 -1.40 -10.10 8.36
C LEU A 252 -2.44 -10.71 9.31
N SER A 253 -2.63 -12.03 9.29
CA SER A 253 -3.43 -12.74 10.31
C SER A 253 -2.85 -12.51 11.71
N LYS A 254 -1.54 -12.71 11.90
CA LYS A 254 -0.85 -12.42 13.17
C LYS A 254 -0.79 -10.93 13.56
N ALA A 255 -1.10 -10.01 12.66
CA ALA A 255 -1.24 -8.58 12.95
C ALA A 255 -2.70 -8.16 13.20
N GLY A 256 -3.69 -8.96 12.77
CA GLY A 256 -5.10 -8.78 13.08
C GLY A 256 -5.54 -9.50 14.36
N GLU A 257 -4.91 -10.64 14.66
CA GLU A 257 -5.05 -11.39 15.90
C GLU A 257 -4.11 -10.82 16.96
N GLY A 258 -4.62 -9.85 17.75
CA GLY A 258 -3.82 -9.10 18.71
C GLY A 258 -3.26 -9.96 19.85
N GLU A 259 -1.93 -10.00 19.96
CA GLU A 259 -1.12 -10.54 21.06
C GLU A 259 -1.77 -11.67 21.88
N SER A 260 -1.94 -12.83 21.24
CA SER A 260 -2.11 -14.11 21.96
C SER A 260 -0.80 -14.90 21.92
N GLU A 261 -0.49 -15.56 23.03
CA GLU A 261 0.86 -16.05 23.31
C GLU A 261 1.20 -17.35 22.56
N ASP A 262 2.13 -17.28 21.60
CA ASP A 262 3.14 -18.33 21.45
C ASP A 262 4.49 -17.79 20.94
N ALA A 263 5.40 -17.63 21.90
CA ALA A 263 6.84 -17.52 21.68
C ALA A 263 7.59 -18.46 22.66
N GLY A 264 6.99 -19.62 22.97
CA GLY A 264 7.35 -20.47 24.09
C GLY A 264 8.49 -21.46 23.82
N ASN A 265 9.73 -21.01 23.63
CA ASN A 265 10.87 -21.93 23.75
C ASN A 265 12.19 -21.28 24.24
N SER A 266 12.88 -22.01 25.13
CA SER A 266 14.15 -21.66 25.80
C SER A 266 14.04 -20.53 26.86
N PRO A 267 14.88 -20.51 27.90
CA PRO A 267 14.44 -21.23 29.10
C PRO A 267 14.66 -20.49 30.44
N SER A 268 13.95 -20.97 31.46
CA SER A 268 14.20 -20.80 32.90
C SER A 268 14.48 -19.38 33.40
N LYS A 269 13.42 -18.73 33.89
CA LYS A 269 13.51 -17.99 35.16
C LYS A 269 12.35 -18.37 36.07
N GLU A 270 12.71 -18.98 37.19
CA GLU A 270 11.84 -19.07 38.36
C GLU A 270 11.69 -17.65 38.94
N THR A 271 10.49 -17.09 38.86
CA THR A 271 10.09 -15.92 39.67
C THR A 271 8.73 -16.18 40.28
N GLU A 272 8.80 -16.72 41.50
CA GLU A 272 7.83 -16.66 42.61
C GLU A 272 6.39 -16.23 42.30
N ASN A 273 5.44 -17.07 42.74
CA ASN A 273 4.03 -16.72 42.85
C ASN A 273 3.83 -15.36 43.55
N LYS A 274 3.44 -14.36 42.77
CA LYS A 274 2.75 -13.18 43.27
C LYS A 274 1.43 -13.08 42.52
N ASP A 275 0.41 -13.67 43.13
CA ASP A 275 -0.98 -13.21 42.98
C ASP A 275 -1.04 -11.76 43.47
N PHE A 276 -0.57 -10.84 42.63
CA PHE A 276 -0.77 -9.41 42.84
C PHE A 276 -2.27 -9.19 42.85
N ASP A 277 -2.81 -8.80 44.02
CA ASP A 277 -4.25 -8.57 44.14
C ASP A 277 -4.71 -7.56 43.09
N ARG A 278 -5.44 -8.09 42.11
CA ARG A 278 -5.94 -7.34 40.95
C ARG A 278 -6.90 -6.25 41.41
N HIS A 279 -7.57 -6.42 42.56
CA HIS A 279 -8.41 -5.40 43.15
C HIS A 279 -7.59 -4.27 43.78
N ALA A 280 -6.49 -4.58 44.48
CA ALA A 280 -5.53 -3.57 44.95
C ALA A 280 -4.90 -2.77 43.80
N GLN A 281 -4.48 -3.43 42.72
CA GLN A 281 -3.96 -2.74 41.53
C GLN A 281 -5.02 -1.84 40.88
N LEU A 282 -6.25 -2.34 40.70
CA LEU A 282 -7.36 -1.54 40.15
C LEU A 282 -7.73 -0.37 41.08
N ALA A 283 -7.65 -0.52 42.39
CA ALA A 283 -7.90 0.55 43.36
C ALA A 283 -6.83 1.65 43.31
N GLU A 284 -5.55 1.29 43.14
CA GLU A 284 -4.48 2.28 42.95
C GLU A 284 -4.63 3.01 41.60
N ILE A 285 -4.96 2.31 40.52
CA ILE A 285 -5.27 2.92 39.21
C ILE A 285 -6.48 3.87 39.32
N GLU A 286 -7.53 3.50 40.05
CA GLU A 286 -8.70 4.37 40.26
C GLU A 286 -8.33 5.63 41.07
N LYS A 287 -7.44 5.49 42.06
CA LYS A 287 -6.89 6.56 42.91
C LYS A 287 -5.97 7.50 42.11
N GLU A 288 -5.11 6.99 41.25
CA GLU A 288 -4.32 7.78 40.29
C GLU A 288 -5.21 8.52 39.30
N TYR A 289 -6.24 7.85 38.75
CA TYR A 289 -7.19 8.47 37.83
C TYR A 289 -8.01 9.59 38.49
N LYS A 290 -8.45 9.39 39.74
CA LYS A 290 -9.06 10.44 40.58
C LYS A 290 -8.11 11.62 40.80
N ARG A 291 -6.83 11.36 41.11
CA ARG A 291 -5.79 12.40 41.28
C ARG A 291 -5.56 13.18 39.97
N HIS A 292 -5.47 12.51 38.84
CA HIS A 292 -5.33 13.14 37.52
C HIS A 292 -6.56 13.99 37.15
N ILE A 293 -7.77 13.52 37.42
CA ILE A 293 -9.00 14.32 37.26
C ILE A 293 -8.94 15.58 38.13
N GLU A 294 -8.53 15.48 39.39
CA GLU A 294 -8.48 16.62 40.31
C GLU A 294 -7.42 17.65 39.90
N LEU A 295 -6.22 17.22 39.50
CA LEU A 295 -5.20 18.09 38.91
C LEU A 295 -5.74 18.81 37.65
N ARG A 296 -6.49 18.09 36.79
CA ARG A 296 -7.11 18.68 35.61
C ARG A 296 -8.20 19.70 35.95
N LYS A 297 -8.99 19.48 37.02
CA LYS A 297 -9.92 20.50 37.54
C LYS A 297 -9.17 21.72 38.07
N GLN A 298 -8.09 21.54 38.82
CA GLN A 298 -7.26 22.63 39.35
C GLN A 298 -6.66 23.49 38.22
N ILE A 299 -6.17 22.87 37.15
CA ILE A 299 -5.70 23.56 35.93
C ILE A 299 -6.84 24.33 35.23
N MET A 300 -8.05 23.76 35.14
CA MET A 300 -9.21 24.48 34.60
C MET A 300 -9.65 25.64 35.52
N ALA A 301 -9.53 25.48 36.84
CA ALA A 301 -9.84 26.52 37.82
C ALA A 301 -8.85 27.70 37.72
N SER A 302 -7.55 27.44 37.66
CA SER A 302 -6.53 28.49 37.50
C SER A 302 -6.63 29.18 36.14
N MET A 303 -6.91 28.46 35.05
CA MET A 303 -7.25 29.08 33.76
C MET A 303 -8.51 29.95 33.83
N SER A 304 -9.52 29.57 34.63
CA SER A 304 -10.72 30.40 34.82
C SER A 304 -10.43 31.67 35.63
N GLN A 305 -9.53 31.61 36.60
CA GLN A 305 -9.05 32.76 37.37
C GLN A 305 -8.23 33.71 36.48
N LEU A 306 -7.32 33.17 35.66
CA LEU A 306 -6.54 33.94 34.68
C LEU A 306 -7.44 34.66 33.65
N ARG A 307 -8.54 34.03 33.21
CA ARG A 307 -9.54 34.71 32.35
C ARG A 307 -10.25 35.85 33.09
N LYS A 308 -10.74 35.62 34.31
CA LYS A 308 -11.40 36.65 35.13
C LYS A 308 -10.49 37.85 35.42
N LEU A 309 -9.19 37.62 35.66
CA LEU A 309 -8.20 38.69 35.81
C LEU A 309 -8.00 39.50 34.52
N LYS A 310 -8.07 38.84 33.35
CA LYS A 310 -7.99 39.49 32.02
C LYS A 310 -9.27 40.26 31.65
N GLU A 311 -10.40 39.96 32.30
CA GLU A 311 -11.71 40.61 32.09
C GLU A 311 -11.97 41.77 33.07
N SER A 312 -10.99 42.15 33.90
CA SER A 312 -11.08 43.32 34.79
C SER A 312 -11.29 44.63 33.99
N PRO A 313 -12.29 45.46 34.32
CA PRO A 313 -12.57 46.67 33.52
C PRO A 313 -11.45 47.70 33.55
N ARG A 314 -11.00 48.13 32.36
CA ARG A 314 -10.09 49.26 32.19
C ARG A 314 -10.78 50.56 32.62
N PRO A 315 -10.22 51.36 33.53
CA PRO A 315 -10.75 52.69 33.84
C PRO A 315 -10.81 53.58 32.60
N GLN A 316 -11.85 54.41 32.49
CA GLN A 316 -12.01 55.36 31.39
C GLN A 316 -11.19 56.63 31.69
N GLU A 317 -10.27 56.98 30.79
CA GLU A 317 -9.60 58.28 30.80
C GLU A 317 -10.40 59.30 29.98
N PRO A 318 -10.50 60.57 30.41
CA PRO A 318 -11.40 61.54 29.82
C PRO A 318 -10.87 62.16 28.53
N THR A 319 -11.78 62.39 27.58
CA THR A 319 -11.53 63.00 26.27
C THR A 319 -10.80 64.34 26.36
N GLN A 320 -9.61 64.44 25.76
CA GLN A 320 -8.96 65.74 25.52
C GLN A 320 -8.68 66.01 24.03
N LYS A 321 -8.83 67.30 23.73
CA LYS A 321 -8.97 67.95 22.43
C LYS A 321 -7.78 67.78 21.49
N SER A 322 -8.06 67.91 20.19
CA SER A 322 -7.10 67.93 19.09
C SER A 322 -6.22 69.19 19.04
N THR A 323 -4.93 69.01 18.81
CA THR A 323 -4.01 70.00 18.21
C THR A 323 -2.98 69.25 17.33
N PRO A 324 -2.34 69.91 16.34
CA PRO A 324 -1.82 69.22 15.16
C PRO A 324 -0.42 68.62 15.29
N VAL A 325 -0.13 67.72 14.34
CA VAL A 325 1.14 67.03 14.07
C VAL A 325 2.36 67.95 14.17
N ALA A 326 3.30 67.59 15.05
CA ALA A 326 4.70 68.00 14.95
C ALA A 326 5.50 66.85 14.30
N LEU A 327 6.15 67.12 13.16
CA LEU A 327 6.98 66.14 12.47
C LEU A 327 8.34 65.99 13.18
N LEU A 328 8.49 64.92 13.95
CA LEU A 328 9.79 64.44 14.45
C LEU A 328 10.29 63.31 13.53
N PRO A 329 11.48 63.43 12.90
CA PRO A 329 12.04 62.37 12.07
C PRO A 329 12.64 61.27 12.96
N ALA A 330 11.78 60.38 13.46
CA ALA A 330 12.21 59.17 14.16
C ALA A 330 12.85 58.20 13.15
N ASN A 331 14.19 58.21 13.06
CA ASN A 331 14.95 57.16 12.39
C ASN A 331 14.55 55.79 13.00
N PRO A 332 14.03 54.83 12.22
CA PRO A 332 13.92 53.46 12.71
C PRO A 332 15.33 52.87 12.82
N GLU A 333 15.70 52.39 14.00
CA GLU A 333 16.98 51.70 14.19
C GLU A 333 17.09 50.45 13.29
N PRO A 334 18.30 50.09 12.84
CA PRO A 334 18.50 48.95 11.93
C PRO A 334 18.12 47.58 12.52
N GLN A 335 17.81 47.49 13.82
CA GLN A 335 17.47 46.25 14.51
C GLN A 335 16.21 45.55 13.96
N THR A 336 15.24 46.30 13.42
CA THR A 336 14.04 45.69 12.80
C THR A 336 14.39 44.84 11.59
N TYR A 337 15.33 45.26 10.75
CA TYR A 337 15.75 44.51 9.55
C TYR A 337 16.37 43.15 9.88
N LEU A 338 16.96 42.98 11.07
CA LEU A 338 17.46 41.67 11.54
C LEU A 338 16.33 40.71 11.91
N LEU A 339 15.19 41.20 12.42
CA LEU A 339 14.05 40.39 12.86
C LEU A 339 13.03 40.12 11.75
N THR A 340 12.86 41.04 10.78
CA THR A 340 11.97 40.88 9.61
C THR A 340 12.09 39.51 8.93
N PRO A 341 13.27 39.00 8.53
CA PRO A 341 13.37 37.71 7.83
C PRO A 341 13.01 36.50 8.72
N TYR A 342 13.04 36.62 10.04
CA TYR A 342 12.57 35.56 10.94
C TYR A 342 11.05 35.61 11.11
N LEU A 343 10.45 36.81 11.13
CA LEU A 343 9.00 36.99 11.15
C LEU A 343 8.37 36.53 9.83
N GLU A 344 8.99 36.83 8.68
CA GLU A 344 8.57 36.34 7.36
C GLU A 344 8.63 34.80 7.28
N LYS A 345 9.73 34.19 7.75
CA LYS A 345 9.85 32.72 7.84
C LYS A 345 8.77 32.13 8.75
N LEU A 346 8.53 32.71 9.92
CA LEU A 346 7.48 32.24 10.85
C LEU A 346 6.07 32.40 10.25
N GLN A 347 5.82 33.47 9.50
CA GLN A 347 4.57 33.69 8.78
C GLN A 347 4.37 32.68 7.65
N ALA A 348 5.43 32.35 6.89
CA ALA A 348 5.38 31.31 5.87
C ALA A 348 5.12 29.92 6.47
N LEU A 349 5.82 29.57 7.55
CA LEU A 349 5.66 28.29 8.27
C LEU A 349 4.24 28.18 8.90
N SER A 350 3.68 29.30 9.38
CA SER A 350 2.29 29.39 9.83
C SER A 350 1.27 29.19 8.69
N GLN A 351 1.54 29.71 7.50
CA GLN A 351 0.72 29.45 6.30
C GLN A 351 0.81 27.99 5.85
N GLU A 352 1.99 27.38 5.89
CA GLU A 352 2.21 25.96 5.61
C GLU A 352 1.45 25.06 6.60
N GLN A 353 1.57 25.32 7.91
CA GLN A 353 0.81 24.62 8.95
C GLN A 353 -0.71 24.75 8.75
N LYS A 354 -1.20 25.93 8.34
CA LYS A 354 -2.61 26.14 7.99
C LYS A 354 -3.03 25.34 6.76
N GLY A 355 -2.17 25.25 5.74
CA GLY A 355 -2.37 24.40 4.56
C GLY A 355 -2.47 22.92 4.92
N LEU A 356 -1.49 22.40 5.68
CA LEU A 356 -1.48 21.02 6.18
C LEU A 356 -2.68 20.70 7.09
N ALA A 357 -3.14 21.66 7.90
CA ALA A 357 -4.34 21.51 8.71
C ALA A 357 -5.61 21.43 7.84
N GLN A 358 -5.71 22.22 6.76
CA GLN A 358 -6.81 22.17 5.79
C GLN A 358 -6.79 20.87 4.98
N GLU A 359 -5.62 20.41 4.54
CA GLU A 359 -5.45 19.12 3.86
C GLU A 359 -5.86 17.96 4.77
N ARG A 360 -5.35 17.92 6.02
CA ARG A 360 -5.74 16.92 7.00
C ARG A 360 -7.24 16.93 7.30
N ALA A 361 -7.87 18.10 7.36
CA ALA A 361 -9.32 18.22 7.50
C ALA A 361 -10.08 17.66 6.28
N HIS A 362 -9.61 17.93 5.06
CA HIS A 362 -10.17 17.38 3.82
C HIS A 362 -10.01 15.85 3.73
N ILE A 363 -8.83 15.32 4.04
CA ILE A 363 -8.56 13.88 4.09
C ILE A 363 -9.47 13.21 5.14
N ASN A 364 -9.56 13.75 6.36
CA ASN A 364 -10.45 13.23 7.40
C ASN A 364 -11.93 13.25 6.96
N ALA A 365 -12.39 14.30 6.27
CA ALA A 365 -13.75 14.38 5.76
C ALA A 365 -14.01 13.35 4.65
N THR A 366 -13.03 13.12 3.76
CA THR A 366 -13.11 12.11 2.70
C THR A 366 -13.13 10.69 3.27
N ILE A 367 -12.26 10.39 4.25
CA ILE A 367 -12.26 9.10 4.97
C ILE A 367 -13.59 8.90 5.71
N SER A 368 -14.09 9.93 6.40
CA SER A 368 -15.38 9.85 7.12
C SER A 368 -16.55 9.61 6.17
N LYS A 369 -16.55 10.26 5.00
CA LYS A 369 -17.53 10.03 3.93
C LYS A 369 -17.43 8.59 3.40
N GLN A 370 -16.23 8.13 3.05
CA GLN A 370 -16.00 6.77 2.55
C GLN A 370 -16.44 5.73 3.58
N GLN A 371 -16.14 5.93 4.86
CA GLN A 371 -16.57 5.07 5.96
C GLN A 371 -18.10 5.11 6.14
N GLN A 372 -18.76 6.24 5.91
CA GLN A 372 -20.23 6.30 5.91
C GLN A 372 -20.84 5.57 4.70
N GLU A 373 -20.20 5.63 3.54
CA GLU A 373 -20.65 4.98 2.31
C GLU A 373 -20.45 3.46 2.33
N THR A 374 -19.32 2.97 2.83
CA THR A 374 -19.12 1.53 3.07
C THR A 374 -20.11 1.00 4.11
N ASN A 375 -20.35 1.72 5.22
CA ASN A 375 -21.38 1.35 6.19
C ASN A 375 -22.81 1.35 5.60
N LYS A 376 -23.13 2.22 4.64
CA LYS A 376 -24.42 2.17 3.91
C LYS A 376 -24.49 0.96 2.96
N ALA A 377 -23.40 0.64 2.28
CA ALA A 377 -23.32 -0.51 1.36
C ALA A 377 -23.42 -1.83 2.12
N LEU A 378 -22.68 -1.98 3.23
CA LEU A 378 -22.76 -3.14 4.12
C LEU A 378 -24.19 -3.37 4.59
N ARG A 379 -24.87 -2.35 5.13
CA ARG A 379 -26.26 -2.45 5.61
C ARG A 379 -27.27 -2.85 4.52
N ARG A 380 -27.07 -2.43 3.27
CA ARG A 380 -27.90 -2.90 2.13
C ARG A 380 -27.66 -4.38 1.89
N LEU A 381 -26.39 -4.78 1.76
CA LEU A 381 -26.03 -6.19 1.61
C LEU A 381 -26.51 -7.04 2.82
N THR A 382 -26.62 -6.48 4.03
CA THR A 382 -27.22 -7.13 5.20
C THR A 382 -28.73 -7.39 4.99
N GLN A 383 -29.44 -6.44 4.38
CA GLN A 383 -30.87 -6.55 4.06
C GLN A 383 -31.12 -7.51 2.88
N ASP A 384 -30.22 -7.53 1.90
CA ASP A 384 -30.31 -8.37 0.70
C ASP A 384 -29.82 -9.82 0.93
N SER A 385 -29.12 -10.10 2.03
CA SER A 385 -28.47 -11.39 2.29
C SER A 385 -29.43 -12.48 2.77
N LYS A 386 -29.79 -13.38 1.84
CA LYS A 386 -30.50 -14.64 2.13
C LYS A 386 -29.74 -15.58 3.09
N LEU A 387 -28.43 -15.39 3.27
CA LEU A 387 -27.66 -16.16 4.25
C LEU A 387 -28.05 -15.76 5.67
N LEU A 388 -28.26 -14.45 5.93
CA LEU A 388 -28.68 -13.94 7.23
C LEU A 388 -30.14 -14.23 7.58
N SER A 389 -31.03 -14.40 6.59
CA SER A 389 -32.41 -14.81 6.86
C SER A 389 -32.49 -16.28 7.29
N ASN A 390 -31.62 -17.12 6.76
CA ASN A 390 -31.67 -18.57 6.95
C ASN A 390 -30.81 -19.01 8.15
N HIS A 391 -29.64 -18.41 8.32
CA HIS A 391 -28.67 -18.70 9.39
C HIS A 391 -28.49 -17.48 10.31
N ALA A 392 -29.61 -16.88 10.73
CA ALA A 392 -29.59 -15.77 11.67
C ALA A 392 -28.94 -16.21 13.00
N PRO A 393 -28.02 -15.42 13.60
CA PRO A 393 -27.52 -15.72 14.93
C PRO A 393 -28.68 -15.74 15.95
N PRO A 394 -28.67 -16.67 16.92
CA PRO A 394 -29.73 -16.78 17.90
C PRO A 394 -29.84 -15.47 18.69
N LYS A 395 -30.98 -14.78 18.50
CA LYS A 395 -31.25 -13.50 19.16
C LYS A 395 -31.33 -13.75 20.66
N SER A 396 -30.32 -13.33 21.41
CA SER A 396 -30.38 -13.40 22.86
C SER A 396 -31.56 -12.54 23.35
N GLU A 397 -32.51 -13.16 24.06
CA GLU A 397 -33.84 -12.59 24.34
C GLU A 397 -33.82 -11.38 25.30
N LYS A 398 -32.64 -10.88 25.65
CA LYS A 398 -32.40 -9.80 26.61
C LYS A 398 -32.04 -8.47 25.91
N SER A 399 -32.80 -8.07 24.89
CA SER A 399 -32.66 -6.72 24.29
C SER A 399 -33.94 -6.11 23.70
N LEU A 400 -35.14 -6.51 24.15
CA LEU A 400 -36.39 -5.77 23.89
C LEU A 400 -36.67 -4.70 24.98
N SER A 401 -35.63 -3.97 25.36
CA SER A 401 -35.71 -2.76 26.20
C SER A 401 -34.44 -1.93 26.02
N SER A 402 -34.52 -0.61 26.22
CA SER A 402 -33.41 0.34 26.09
C SER A 402 -32.75 0.39 24.70
N LEU A 403 -33.52 0.86 23.70
CA LEU A 403 -32.95 1.49 22.50
C LEU A 403 -32.30 2.83 22.90
N SER A 404 -31.11 2.76 23.49
CA SER A 404 -30.33 3.95 23.84
C SER A 404 -30.01 4.76 22.59
N PHE A 405 -30.42 6.03 22.57
CA PHE A 405 -30.13 6.97 21.49
C PHE A 405 -28.62 7.09 21.19
N ALA A 406 -27.77 6.90 22.20
CA ALA A 406 -26.31 6.85 22.06
C ALA A 406 -25.80 5.60 21.28
N LYS A 407 -26.55 4.49 21.27
CA LYS A 407 -26.21 3.29 20.48
C LYS A 407 -26.77 3.35 19.06
N ALA A 408 -27.86 4.08 18.84
CA ALA A 408 -28.37 4.40 17.50
C ALA A 408 -27.49 5.43 16.75
N THR A 409 -26.84 6.34 17.47
CA THR A 409 -25.95 7.38 16.91
C THR A 409 -24.49 6.94 16.77
N ARG A 410 -24.04 5.92 17.49
CA ARG A 410 -22.80 5.21 17.15
C ARG A 410 -23.01 4.45 15.83
N SER A 411 -22.30 4.85 14.79
CA SER A 411 -22.12 3.99 13.62
C SER A 411 -21.36 2.74 14.05
N ALA A 412 -22.07 1.61 14.16
CA ALA A 412 -21.47 0.29 14.38
C ALA A 412 -20.27 0.12 13.44
N THR A 413 -19.15 -0.31 13.99
CA THR A 413 -17.90 -0.46 13.26
C THR A 413 -18.01 -1.56 12.20
N ILE A 414 -17.14 -1.52 11.18
CA ILE A 414 -17.13 -2.51 10.09
C ILE A 414 -17.09 -3.96 10.62
N PRO A 415 -16.24 -4.36 11.60
CA PRO A 415 -16.27 -5.71 12.16
C PRO A 415 -17.62 -6.07 12.82
N GLU A 416 -18.24 -5.16 13.58
CA GLU A 416 -19.57 -5.38 14.19
C GLU A 416 -20.68 -5.62 13.15
N GLN A 417 -20.53 -5.10 11.92
CA GLN A 417 -21.48 -5.31 10.82
C GLN A 417 -21.20 -6.57 9.99
N VAL A 418 -19.97 -7.08 10.00
CA VAL A 418 -19.55 -8.28 9.26
C VAL A 418 -19.70 -9.56 10.11
N GLN A 419 -19.58 -9.46 11.43
CA GLN A 419 -19.71 -10.58 12.37
C GLN A 419 -20.98 -11.46 12.16
N PRO A 420 -22.16 -10.91 11.83
CA PRO A 420 -23.34 -11.74 11.52
C PRO A 420 -23.16 -12.63 10.28
N TRP A 421 -22.43 -12.19 9.24
CA TRP A 421 -22.15 -13.03 8.07
C TRP A 421 -21.16 -14.14 8.38
N LEU A 422 -20.17 -13.89 9.24
CA LEU A 422 -19.24 -14.93 9.67
C LEU A 422 -19.99 -16.06 10.40
N PHE A 423 -20.81 -15.71 11.39
CA PHE A 423 -21.67 -16.68 12.07
C PHE A 423 -22.61 -17.42 11.11
N ALA A 424 -23.24 -16.70 10.18
CA ALA A 424 -24.18 -17.29 9.22
C ALA A 424 -23.47 -18.22 8.21
N ALA A 425 -22.22 -17.93 7.84
CA ALA A 425 -21.40 -18.79 6.98
C ALA A 425 -20.93 -20.05 7.73
N ASP A 426 -20.50 -19.92 8.99
CA ASP A 426 -20.13 -21.07 9.82
C ASP A 426 -21.34 -21.96 10.13
N SER A 427 -22.51 -21.37 10.43
CA SER A 427 -23.77 -22.10 10.61
C SER A 427 -24.22 -22.80 9.32
N ALA A 428 -24.10 -22.16 8.15
CA ALA A 428 -24.39 -22.80 6.87
C ALA A 428 -23.42 -23.95 6.55
N LYS A 429 -22.14 -23.80 6.88
CA LYS A 429 -21.12 -24.85 6.75
C LYS A 429 -21.39 -26.04 7.68
N ILE A 430 -21.83 -25.80 8.91
CA ILE A 430 -22.23 -26.87 9.84
C ILE A 430 -23.47 -27.58 9.29
N ALA A 431 -24.50 -26.85 8.88
CA ALA A 431 -25.73 -27.43 8.34
C ALA A 431 -25.53 -28.24 7.04
N THR A 432 -24.58 -27.86 6.17
CA THR A 432 -24.26 -28.68 4.98
C THR A 432 -23.44 -29.91 5.33
N LEU A 433 -22.54 -29.84 6.31
CA LEU A 433 -21.82 -31.02 6.82
C LEU A 433 -22.76 -32.01 7.52
N GLU A 434 -23.71 -31.51 8.31
CA GLU A 434 -24.76 -32.29 8.98
C GLU A 434 -25.70 -32.95 7.96
N ALA A 435 -26.17 -32.22 6.94
CA ALA A 435 -26.98 -32.78 5.86
C ALA A 435 -26.24 -33.83 5.01
N VAL A 436 -24.92 -33.68 4.83
CA VAL A 436 -24.07 -34.69 4.16
C VAL A 436 -23.87 -35.92 5.05
N ALA A 437 -23.63 -35.75 6.35
CA ALA A 437 -23.55 -36.85 7.31
C ALA A 437 -24.86 -37.66 7.35
N GLU A 438 -26.01 -36.98 7.50
CA GLU A 438 -27.33 -37.60 7.41
C GLU A 438 -27.55 -38.38 6.10
N ALA A 439 -27.03 -37.88 4.97
CA ALA A 439 -27.15 -38.55 3.67
C ALA A 439 -26.23 -39.79 3.57
N VAL A 440 -25.04 -39.74 4.17
CA VAL A 440 -24.12 -40.89 4.28
C VAL A 440 -24.71 -41.96 5.20
N ASP A 441 -25.22 -41.59 6.38
CA ASP A 441 -25.81 -42.53 7.34
C ASP A 441 -27.03 -43.23 6.75
N LYS A 442 -27.93 -42.49 6.07
CA LYS A 442 -29.06 -43.08 5.33
C LYS A 442 -28.58 -43.98 4.19
N GLY A 443 -27.52 -43.58 3.49
CA GLY A 443 -26.88 -44.38 2.45
C GLY A 443 -26.33 -45.71 3.00
N GLN A 444 -25.69 -45.70 4.16
CA GLN A 444 -25.21 -46.90 4.85
C GLN A 444 -26.36 -47.81 5.25
N VAL A 445 -27.44 -47.28 5.86
CA VAL A 445 -28.64 -48.07 6.21
C VAL A 445 -29.24 -48.73 4.96
N PHE A 446 -29.36 -48.01 3.84
CA PHE A 446 -29.83 -48.61 2.58
C PHE A 446 -28.90 -49.69 2.01
N ILE A 447 -27.58 -49.60 2.25
CA ILE A 447 -26.62 -50.65 1.89
C ILE A 447 -26.77 -51.87 2.80
N GLU A 448 -26.93 -51.67 4.11
CA GLU A 448 -27.14 -52.74 5.09
C GLU A 448 -28.47 -53.48 4.85
N ASP A 449 -29.55 -52.76 4.54
CA ASP A 449 -30.83 -53.34 4.12
C ASP A 449 -30.70 -54.14 2.81
N ALA A 450 -29.96 -53.60 1.82
CA ALA A 450 -29.73 -54.28 0.54
C ALA A 450 -28.87 -55.55 0.70
N MET A 451 -27.89 -55.54 1.61
CA MET A 451 -27.09 -56.73 1.97
C MET A 451 -27.96 -57.78 2.66
N GLN A 452 -28.78 -57.39 3.65
CA GLN A 452 -29.72 -58.31 4.30
C GLN A 452 -30.73 -58.93 3.31
N ALA A 453 -31.22 -58.15 2.35
CA ALA A 453 -32.09 -58.66 1.29
C ALA A 453 -31.35 -59.63 0.34
N LEU A 454 -30.08 -59.35 0.02
CA LEU A 454 -29.25 -60.25 -0.79
C LEU A 454 -28.95 -61.58 -0.07
N ASP A 455 -28.70 -61.56 1.24
CA ASP A 455 -28.51 -62.77 2.04
C ASP A 455 -29.80 -63.60 2.16
N GLN A 456 -30.97 -62.96 2.31
CA GLN A 456 -32.25 -63.67 2.23
C GLN A 456 -32.43 -64.36 0.87
N VAL A 457 -32.03 -63.71 -0.23
CA VAL A 457 -32.06 -64.29 -1.57
C VAL A 457 -31.02 -65.40 -1.76
N SER A 458 -29.84 -65.32 -1.14
CA SER A 458 -28.81 -66.38 -1.22
C SER A 458 -29.28 -67.67 -0.53
N ILE A 459 -29.87 -67.52 0.66
CA ILE A 459 -30.52 -68.60 1.42
C ILE A 459 -31.63 -69.27 0.59
N ILE A 460 -32.50 -68.49 -0.08
CA ILE A 460 -33.55 -69.04 -0.96
C ILE A 460 -32.97 -69.76 -2.18
N GLN A 461 -31.81 -69.32 -2.69
CA GLN A 461 -31.08 -70.03 -3.76
C GLN A 461 -30.31 -71.27 -3.28
N ASN A 462 -30.40 -71.64 -2.00
CA ASN A 462 -29.69 -72.74 -1.36
C ASN A 462 -28.16 -72.65 -1.55
N LYS A 463 -27.65 -71.42 -1.63
CA LYS A 463 -26.22 -71.08 -1.54
C LYS A 463 -26.03 -70.49 -0.15
N GLY A 464 -25.06 -70.99 0.62
CA GLY A 464 -24.82 -70.48 1.98
C GLY A 464 -24.52 -68.97 1.99
N PRO A 465 -24.72 -68.29 3.13
CA PRO A 465 -24.51 -66.85 3.25
C PRO A 465 -23.11 -66.44 2.78
N LEU A 466 -23.04 -65.30 2.08
CA LEU A 466 -21.83 -64.90 1.35
C LEU A 466 -20.78 -64.35 2.31
N GLN A 467 -19.96 -65.24 2.86
CA GLN A 467 -18.77 -64.88 3.63
C GLN A 467 -17.77 -64.14 2.72
N MET A 468 -17.78 -62.81 2.82
CA MET A 468 -16.74 -61.96 2.25
C MET A 468 -15.38 -62.30 2.88
N PRO A 469 -14.28 -62.31 2.11
CA PRO A 469 -12.95 -62.54 2.66
C PRO A 469 -12.62 -61.51 3.76
N ARG A 470 -12.38 -62.01 4.97
CA ARG A 470 -11.85 -61.19 6.08
C ARG A 470 -10.34 -61.21 5.98
N ASP A 471 -9.77 -60.25 5.25
CA ASP A 471 -8.31 -60.14 5.10
C ASP A 471 -7.62 -59.98 6.45
N GLY A 472 -6.92 -61.03 6.87
CA GLY A 472 -6.21 -61.11 8.15
C GLY A 472 -5.63 -62.51 8.40
N GLU A 473 -4.31 -62.55 8.64
CA GLU A 473 -3.53 -63.71 9.12
C GLU A 473 -3.57 -65.01 8.27
N ALA A 474 -2.64 -65.09 7.30
CA ALA A 474 -2.01 -66.35 6.90
C ALA A 474 -0.55 -66.11 6.49
N GLY A 475 0.42 -66.69 7.21
CA GLY A 475 1.85 -66.60 6.89
C GLY A 475 2.60 -67.89 7.26
N LEU A 476 3.71 -68.16 6.56
CA LEU A 476 4.57 -69.37 6.67
C LEU A 476 3.86 -70.68 6.24
N ALA A 477 4.44 -71.72 5.61
CA ALA A 477 5.70 -72.02 4.87
C ALA A 477 5.46 -73.39 4.14
N GLU A 478 6.24 -73.94 3.20
CA GLU A 478 7.46 -73.61 2.43
C GLU A 478 7.26 -74.30 1.02
N ARG A 479 7.62 -73.68 -0.12
CA ARG A 479 8.81 -74.01 -0.97
C ARG A 479 8.81 -75.34 -1.77
N SER A 480 9.40 -75.29 -2.99
CA SER A 480 9.66 -76.38 -3.97
C SER A 480 8.40 -76.95 -4.67
N THR A 481 8.36 -77.33 -5.96
CA THR A 481 9.27 -77.27 -7.15
C THR A 481 8.42 -77.57 -8.41
N GLY A 482 8.79 -77.30 -9.67
CA GLY A 482 10.00 -76.71 -10.28
C GLY A 482 10.01 -76.92 -11.82
N ASN A 483 10.83 -76.16 -12.56
CA ASN A 483 10.91 -76.04 -14.04
C ASN A 483 9.66 -75.43 -14.73
N VAL A 484 9.70 -74.58 -15.77
CA VAL A 484 10.68 -74.18 -16.82
C VAL A 484 10.60 -75.00 -18.13
N ASN A 485 9.90 -74.40 -19.12
CA ASN A 485 10.09 -74.35 -20.59
C ASN A 485 8.77 -73.76 -21.20
N GLU A 486 8.74 -72.82 -22.15
CA GLU A 486 9.16 -72.89 -23.58
C GLU A 486 8.28 -73.88 -24.39
N ASP A 487 7.65 -73.54 -25.53
CA ASP A 487 7.66 -72.29 -26.35
C ASP A 487 6.45 -72.22 -27.33
N GLU A 488 6.38 -71.18 -28.19
CA GLU A 488 5.62 -71.01 -29.46
C GLU A 488 4.05 -71.11 -29.42
N THR A 489 3.19 -70.27 -30.02
CA THR A 489 3.08 -69.29 -31.14
C THR A 489 2.32 -69.77 -32.41
N SER A 490 1.48 -68.87 -32.96
CA SER A 490 0.90 -68.82 -34.33
C SER A 490 -0.38 -69.62 -34.71
N GLY A 491 -1.07 -69.17 -35.78
CA GLY A 491 -2.23 -69.81 -36.47
C GLY A 491 -3.62 -69.56 -35.85
N VAL A 492 -4.58 -68.76 -36.34
CA VAL A 492 -5.03 -68.26 -37.68
C VAL A 492 -5.95 -69.20 -38.48
N SER A 493 -7.28 -69.10 -38.25
CA SER A 493 -8.40 -69.06 -39.24
C SER A 493 -9.75 -69.08 -38.50
N VAL A 494 -10.68 -68.12 -38.68
CA VAL A 494 -11.61 -67.93 -39.83
C VAL A 494 -12.61 -69.09 -40.00
N GLU A 495 -13.85 -68.90 -39.55
CA GLU A 495 -15.00 -68.87 -40.47
C GLU A 495 -16.23 -68.11 -39.91
N ARG A 496 -17.34 -68.08 -40.65
CA ARG A 496 -18.50 -67.19 -40.47
C ARG A 496 -19.78 -67.98 -40.13
N ARG A 497 -20.72 -67.38 -39.39
CA ARG A 497 -22.14 -67.35 -39.81
C ARG A 497 -23.03 -66.36 -39.06
N ALA A 498 -24.17 -66.08 -39.69
CA ALA A 498 -25.01 -64.91 -39.48
C ALA A 498 -26.06 -65.04 -38.35
N GLU A 499 -26.49 -63.86 -37.88
CA GLU A 499 -27.86 -63.52 -37.49
C GLU A 499 -28.58 -64.26 -36.34
N LYS A 500 -28.87 -63.49 -35.28
CA LYS A 500 -30.24 -63.04 -34.96
C LYS A 500 -30.23 -61.79 -34.07
N LYS A 501 -31.10 -60.82 -34.38
CA LYS A 501 -31.53 -59.78 -33.42
C LYS A 501 -32.70 -60.33 -32.61
N PRO A 502 -32.88 -59.91 -31.35
CA PRO A 502 -33.92 -58.90 -31.13
C PRO A 502 -33.59 -57.81 -30.08
N ILE A 503 -34.17 -56.63 -30.34
CA ILE A 503 -34.77 -55.69 -29.38
C ILE A 503 -33.93 -55.22 -28.16
N LYS A 504 -33.46 -53.96 -28.31
CA LYS A 504 -33.26 -52.90 -27.29
C LYS A 504 -33.66 -53.20 -25.82
N THR A 505 -32.68 -53.05 -24.93
CA THR A 505 -32.78 -52.12 -23.79
C THR A 505 -31.46 -51.37 -23.64
N GLU A 506 -31.50 -50.05 -23.45
CA GLU A 506 -30.30 -49.25 -23.21
C GLU A 506 -29.91 -49.36 -21.73
N GLN A 507 -28.86 -50.14 -21.43
CA GLN A 507 -28.22 -50.11 -20.12
C GLN A 507 -27.44 -48.80 -19.95
N ARG A 508 -28.14 -47.72 -19.58
CA ARG A 508 -27.50 -46.53 -19.03
C ARG A 508 -26.85 -46.91 -17.71
N SER A 509 -25.53 -47.04 -17.73
CA SER A 509 -24.71 -47.26 -16.54
C SER A 509 -25.00 -46.15 -15.52
N ILE A 510 -25.20 -46.52 -14.26
CA ILE A 510 -25.59 -45.58 -13.18
C ILE A 510 -24.58 -44.42 -13.04
N TRP A 511 -23.32 -44.68 -13.38
CA TRP A 511 -22.23 -43.70 -13.42
C TRP A 511 -22.47 -42.54 -14.40
N SER A 512 -23.29 -42.72 -15.46
CA SER A 512 -23.58 -41.65 -16.44
C SER A 512 -24.57 -40.59 -15.94
N ILE A 513 -24.91 -40.58 -14.65
CA ILE A 513 -25.73 -39.56 -13.98
C ILE A 513 -24.85 -38.62 -13.13
N ILE A 514 -23.61 -39.03 -12.81
CA ILE A 514 -22.72 -38.29 -11.88
C ILE A 514 -21.98 -37.14 -12.60
N ASP A 515 -21.67 -37.27 -13.90
CA ASP A 515 -21.07 -36.21 -14.73
C ASP A 515 -22.12 -35.16 -15.17
N GLY A 516 -22.76 -34.51 -14.20
CA GLY A 516 -23.81 -33.51 -14.39
C GLY A 516 -23.30 -32.14 -14.84
N ASN A 517 -23.05 -31.99 -16.15
CA ASN A 517 -22.84 -30.73 -16.90
C ASN A 517 -22.84 -29.40 -16.10
N LEU A 518 -21.65 -28.86 -15.82
CA LEU A 518 -21.45 -27.44 -15.50
C LEU A 518 -21.04 -26.68 -16.76
N GLY A 519 -21.89 -25.75 -17.23
CA GLY A 519 -21.47 -24.68 -18.14
C GLY A 519 -22.05 -24.68 -19.56
N LEU A 520 -23.36 -24.47 -19.69
CA LEU A 520 -23.93 -23.78 -20.86
C LEU A 520 -24.86 -22.66 -20.38
N ILE A 521 -24.30 -21.45 -20.21
CA ILE A 521 -25.05 -20.21 -20.09
C ILE A 521 -25.08 -19.58 -21.47
N ASN A 522 -26.28 -19.38 -22.03
CA ASN A 522 -26.58 -18.52 -23.16
C ASN A 522 -28.05 -18.10 -23.02
N GLU A 523 -28.32 -16.85 -23.44
CA GLU A 523 -29.60 -16.11 -23.29
C GLU A 523 -29.96 -15.69 -21.85
#